data_AF-A0A0J1D4P3-F1
#
_entry.id   AF-A0A0J1D4P3-F1
#
_cell.length_a   1.000
_cell.length_b   1.000
_cell.length_c   1.000
_cell.angle_alpha   90.00
_cell.angle_beta   90.00
_cell.angle_gamma   90.00
#
_symmetry.space_group_name_H-M   'P 1'
#
loop_
_entity.id
_entity.type
_entity.pdbx_description
1 polymer ?
#
loop_
_entity_poly.entity_id
_entity_poly.type
_entity_poly.pdbx_seq_one_letter_code
_entity_poly.pdbx_strand_id
1 'polypeptide(L)'
;MSSDPFTPSGQLGSADAVIPVSALNRAIGSMLERSFPLVWVSGEVSNFTKAASGHWYFSIKDAQAQMRCVMFRGRAQYAEFTPREGDRIEVRGLVTLYEPRGELQLGVEAVRRTGQGRLYEAFLKLKAKLEAEGLFAAERKRPLPHHPRAIGIVTSLQAAALRDVLTTLSRRAPHVPVIV
;
A
#
# COMPACT_ATOMS: atom_id res chain seq x y z
N MET A 1 -46.57 -14.57 -11.98
CA MET A 1 -46.13 -13.92 -10.73
C MET A 1 -45.58 -15.03 -9.85
N SER A 2 -44.26 -15.26 -9.89
CA SER A 2 -43.60 -16.35 -9.16
C SER A 2 -43.10 -15.81 -7.83
N SER A 3 -43.69 -16.27 -6.72
CA SER A 3 -43.25 -15.95 -5.36
C SER A 3 -42.01 -16.77 -5.04
N ASP A 4 -40.88 -16.10 -4.87
CA ASP A 4 -39.58 -16.70 -4.57
C ASP A 4 -39.58 -17.24 -3.13
N PRO A 5 -39.37 -18.55 -2.89
CA PRO A 5 -39.50 -19.17 -1.56
C PRO A 5 -38.44 -18.74 -0.54
N PHE A 6 -37.52 -17.85 -0.93
CA PHE A 6 -36.33 -17.48 -0.17
C PHE A 6 -36.25 -15.99 0.18
N THR A 7 -37.37 -15.37 0.52
CA THR A 7 -37.38 -13.96 0.96
C THR A 7 -36.64 -13.81 2.30
N PRO A 8 -35.60 -12.96 2.42
CA PRO A 8 -34.75 -12.94 3.59
C PRO A 8 -35.42 -12.20 4.76
N SER A 9 -35.80 -12.93 5.81
CA SER A 9 -36.09 -12.39 7.14
C SER A 9 -34.79 -12.31 7.94
N GLY A 10 -34.45 -11.11 8.40
CA GLY A 10 -33.10 -10.73 8.87
C GLY A 10 -32.66 -11.22 10.25
N GLN A 11 -32.89 -12.48 10.61
CA GLN A 11 -32.29 -13.07 11.82
C GLN A 11 -31.86 -14.53 11.57
N LEU A 12 -30.59 -14.84 11.88
CA LEU A 12 -30.09 -16.22 11.97
C LEU A 12 -30.74 -16.88 13.20
N GLY A 13 -31.97 -17.38 13.05
CA GLY A 13 -32.72 -18.03 14.11
C GLY A 13 -32.64 -19.56 14.04
N SER A 14 -32.36 -20.22 15.17
CA SER A 14 -32.42 -21.67 15.47
C SER A 14 -31.69 -22.65 14.52
N ALA A 15 -31.17 -23.76 15.08
CA ALA A 15 -30.37 -24.75 14.36
C ALA A 15 -31.10 -25.47 13.18
N ASP A 16 -32.43 -25.37 13.09
CA ASP A 16 -33.26 -26.03 12.07
C ASP A 16 -33.82 -25.08 10.98
N ALA A 17 -33.50 -23.78 11.02
CA ALA A 17 -34.00 -22.85 10.00
C ALA A 17 -33.22 -22.95 8.68
N VAL A 18 -33.94 -23.23 7.58
CA VAL A 18 -33.36 -23.21 6.23
C VAL A 18 -33.13 -21.76 5.80
N ILE A 19 -31.86 -21.40 5.62
CA ILE A 19 -31.45 -20.07 5.15
C ILE A 19 -31.07 -20.11 3.67
N PRO A 20 -31.36 -19.04 2.90
CA PRO A 20 -30.92 -18.97 1.51
C PRO A 20 -29.41 -18.76 1.41
N VAL A 21 -28.83 -19.32 0.34
CA VAL A 21 -27.38 -19.21 0.04
C VAL A 21 -26.91 -17.75 0.01
N SER A 22 -27.72 -16.85 -0.55
CA SER A 22 -27.42 -15.42 -0.59
C SER A 22 -27.36 -14.77 0.79
N ALA A 23 -28.23 -15.18 1.72
CA ALA A 23 -28.19 -14.69 3.11
C ALA A 23 -26.95 -15.20 3.84
N LEU A 24 -26.58 -16.47 3.63
CA LEU A 24 -25.35 -17.03 4.21
C LEU A 24 -24.10 -16.32 3.67
N ASN A 25 -24.00 -16.11 2.36
CA ASN A 25 -22.85 -15.41 1.76
C ASN A 25 -22.73 -13.98 2.29
N ARG A 26 -23.84 -13.25 2.40
CA ARG A 26 -23.84 -11.89 2.97
C ARG A 26 -23.38 -11.89 4.43
N ALA A 27 -23.83 -12.87 5.23
CA ALA A 27 -23.41 -13.02 6.61
C ALA A 27 -21.90 -13.29 6.72
N ILE A 28 -21.37 -14.20 5.90
CA ILE A 28 -19.93 -14.52 5.84
C ILE A 28 -19.12 -13.29 5.43
N GLY A 29 -19.52 -12.60 4.34
CA GLY A 29 -18.86 -11.36 3.89
C GLY A 29 -18.79 -10.32 5.00
N SER A 30 -19.92 -10.09 5.68
CA SER A 30 -20.01 -9.16 6.82
C SER A 30 -19.10 -9.57 8.00
N MET A 31 -18.92 -10.87 8.26
CA MET A 31 -18.01 -11.35 9.30
C MET A 31 -16.55 -11.14 8.92
N LEU A 32 -16.18 -11.40 7.66
CA LEU A 32 -14.83 -11.20 7.17
C LEU A 32 -14.41 -9.73 7.26
N GLU A 33 -15.26 -8.82 6.80
CA GLU A 33 -15.00 -7.38 6.84
C GLU A 33 -14.81 -6.84 8.26
N ARG A 34 -15.53 -7.39 9.24
CA ARG A 34 -15.38 -7.01 10.66
C ARG A 34 -14.14 -7.62 11.31
N SER A 35 -13.74 -8.82 10.89
CA SER A 35 -12.68 -9.58 11.55
C SER A 35 -11.29 -9.23 11.02
N PHE A 36 -11.20 -8.86 9.75
CA PHE A 36 -9.93 -8.57 9.08
C PHE A 36 -9.81 -7.09 8.78
N PRO A 37 -8.97 -6.34 9.52
CA PRO A 37 -8.65 -4.97 9.15
C PRO A 37 -7.83 -4.94 7.85
N LEU A 38 -7.50 -3.73 7.40
CA LEU A 38 -6.61 -3.54 6.25
C LEU A 38 -5.22 -4.12 6.53
N VAL A 39 -4.87 -5.23 5.86
CA VAL A 39 -3.65 -5.99 6.10
C VAL A 39 -2.70 -5.98 4.91
N TRP A 40 -1.42 -6.19 5.17
CA TRP A 40 -0.42 -6.47 4.14
C TRP A 40 -0.25 -7.98 3.96
N VAL A 41 -0.29 -8.44 2.73
CA VAL A 41 -0.10 -9.84 2.34
C VAL A 41 1.01 -9.91 1.30
N SER A 42 1.96 -10.84 1.47
CA SER A 42 3.04 -11.06 0.51
C SER A 42 2.78 -12.32 -0.29
N GLY A 43 3.17 -12.32 -1.56
CA GLY A 43 3.11 -13.49 -2.41
C GLY A 43 3.70 -13.25 -3.78
N GLU A 44 3.83 -14.32 -4.53
CA GLU A 44 4.15 -14.29 -5.95
C GLU A 44 2.89 -14.06 -6.77
N VAL A 45 2.94 -13.13 -7.72
CA VAL A 45 1.83 -12.84 -8.63
C VAL A 45 1.63 -13.99 -9.59
N SER A 46 0.37 -14.40 -9.74
CA SER A 46 -0.08 -15.27 -10.81
C SER A 46 -1.34 -14.75 -11.50
N ASN A 47 -1.56 -15.20 -12.74
CA ASN A 47 -2.73 -14.89 -13.57
C ASN A 47 -3.02 -13.37 -13.67
N PHE A 48 -2.00 -12.53 -13.80
CA PHE A 48 -2.22 -11.08 -13.87
C PHE A 48 -2.94 -10.66 -15.15
N THR A 49 -4.08 -9.97 -15.00
CA THR A 49 -4.90 -9.43 -16.08
C THR A 49 -5.32 -8.00 -15.78
N LYS A 50 -5.02 -7.08 -16.71
CA LYS A 50 -5.56 -5.72 -16.71
C LYS A 50 -6.78 -5.66 -17.62
N ALA A 51 -7.96 -5.47 -17.03
CA ALA A 51 -9.20 -5.35 -17.78
C ALA A 51 -9.25 -4.02 -18.55
N ALA A 52 -10.07 -3.97 -19.61
CA ALA A 52 -10.30 -2.76 -20.41
C ALA A 52 -10.84 -1.57 -19.57
N SER A 53 -11.57 -1.86 -18.49
CA SER A 53 -12.03 -0.88 -17.50
C SER A 53 -10.91 -0.28 -16.63
N GLY A 54 -9.69 -0.82 -16.71
CA GLY A 54 -8.55 -0.42 -15.90
C GLY A 54 -8.46 -1.10 -14.54
N HIS A 55 -9.37 -2.02 -14.21
CA HIS A 55 -9.25 -2.90 -13.05
C HIS A 55 -8.14 -3.93 -13.25
N TRP A 56 -7.43 -4.28 -12.17
CA TRP A 56 -6.49 -5.40 -12.18
C TRP A 56 -7.09 -6.58 -11.46
N TYR A 57 -6.99 -7.74 -12.10
CA TYR A 57 -7.36 -9.03 -11.54
C TYR A 57 -6.12 -9.89 -11.57
N PHE A 58 -5.73 -10.43 -10.43
CA PHE A 58 -4.57 -11.32 -10.32
C PHE A 58 -4.76 -12.21 -9.10
N SER A 59 -3.85 -13.15 -8.90
CA SER A 59 -3.76 -13.90 -7.65
C SER A 59 -2.38 -13.70 -7.05
N ILE A 60 -2.28 -13.81 -5.73
CA ILE A 60 -1.00 -13.97 -5.05
C ILE A 60 -0.94 -15.36 -4.45
N LYS A 61 0.22 -16.00 -4.54
CA LYS A 61 0.44 -17.36 -4.01
C LYS A 61 1.72 -17.43 -3.19
N ASP A 62 1.74 -18.38 -2.27
CA ASP A 62 2.94 -18.87 -1.60
C ASP A 62 3.07 -20.39 -1.82
N ALA A 63 3.86 -21.07 -0.99
CA ALA A 63 4.10 -22.51 -1.11
C ALA A 63 2.89 -23.38 -0.71
N GLN A 64 1.88 -22.83 -0.04
CA GLN A 64 0.77 -23.57 0.59
C GLN A 64 -0.60 -23.07 0.15
N ALA A 65 -0.72 -21.80 -0.26
CA ALA A 65 -2.00 -21.17 -0.53
C ALA A 65 -1.93 -20.18 -1.70
N GLN A 66 -3.10 -19.87 -2.25
CA GLN A 66 -3.31 -18.79 -3.21
C GLN A 66 -4.56 -17.99 -2.84
N MET A 67 -4.57 -16.71 -3.18
CA MET A 67 -5.68 -15.79 -2.94
C MET A 67 -5.94 -14.95 -4.19
N ARG A 68 -7.21 -14.84 -4.59
CA ARG A 68 -7.63 -13.94 -5.69
C ARG A 68 -7.62 -12.49 -5.21
N CYS A 69 -7.09 -11.61 -6.03
CA CYS A 69 -6.92 -10.19 -5.76
C CYS A 69 -7.63 -9.36 -6.84
N VAL A 70 -8.30 -8.30 -6.40
CA VAL A 70 -8.94 -7.32 -7.27
C VAL A 70 -8.47 -5.93 -6.87
N MET A 71 -7.90 -5.18 -7.82
CA MET A 71 -7.53 -3.78 -7.63
C MET A 71 -8.40 -2.90 -8.52
N PHE A 72 -9.24 -2.08 -7.92
CA PHE A 72 -10.12 -1.20 -8.68
C PHE A 72 -9.33 -0.09 -9.39
N ARG A 73 -9.83 0.42 -10.52
CA ARG A 73 -9.15 1.41 -11.37
C ARG A 73 -8.71 2.63 -10.58
N GLY A 74 -9.59 3.09 -9.67
CA GLY A 74 -9.34 4.22 -8.79
C GLY A 74 -8.09 4.04 -7.92
N ARG A 75 -7.73 2.81 -7.56
CA ARG A 75 -6.48 2.49 -6.84
C ARG A 75 -5.35 2.15 -7.80
N ALA A 76 -5.62 1.35 -8.82
CA ALA A 76 -4.63 0.89 -9.80
C ALA A 76 -3.90 2.05 -10.51
N GLN A 77 -4.58 3.17 -10.75
CA GLN A 77 -3.96 4.36 -11.37
C GLN A 77 -2.89 5.04 -10.48
N TYR A 78 -2.91 4.81 -9.17
CA TYR A 78 -1.92 5.35 -8.23
C TYR A 78 -0.82 4.36 -7.89
N ALA A 79 -0.84 3.15 -8.47
CA ALA A 79 0.23 2.18 -8.29
C ALA A 79 1.50 2.66 -8.99
N GLU A 80 2.62 2.68 -8.27
CA GLU A 80 3.93 3.11 -8.80
C GLU A 80 4.46 2.16 -9.90
N PHE A 81 3.95 0.94 -9.96
CA PHE A 81 4.31 -0.06 -10.97
C PHE A 81 3.14 -0.99 -11.27
N THR A 82 3.16 -1.60 -12.45
CA THR A 82 2.25 -2.69 -12.81
C THR A 82 2.92 -4.03 -12.52
N PRO A 83 2.34 -4.91 -11.68
CA PRO A 83 2.87 -6.23 -11.41
C PRO A 83 2.91 -7.10 -12.67
N ARG A 84 3.85 -8.05 -12.69
CA ARG A 84 3.99 -9.06 -13.75
C ARG A 84 3.90 -10.47 -13.17
N GLU A 85 3.61 -11.43 -14.03
CA GLU A 85 3.62 -12.85 -13.65
C GLU A 85 4.97 -13.23 -13.03
N GLY A 86 4.95 -13.89 -11.87
CA GLY A 86 6.16 -14.26 -11.13
C GLY A 86 6.77 -13.16 -10.25
N ASP A 87 6.26 -11.92 -10.29
CA ASP A 87 6.75 -10.88 -9.38
C ASP A 87 6.41 -11.23 -7.93
N ARG A 88 7.39 -11.08 -7.03
CA ARG A 88 7.12 -11.11 -5.59
C ARG A 88 6.71 -9.73 -5.11
N ILE A 89 5.48 -9.59 -4.67
CA ILE A 89 4.90 -8.32 -4.22
C ILE A 89 4.35 -8.42 -2.80
N GLU A 90 4.09 -7.25 -2.23
CA GLU A 90 3.26 -7.08 -1.05
C GLU A 90 2.05 -6.23 -1.45
N VAL A 91 0.85 -6.72 -1.15
CA VAL A 91 -0.41 -6.02 -1.38
C VAL A 91 -1.03 -5.61 -0.06
N ARG A 92 -1.57 -4.40 0.01
CA ARG A 92 -2.40 -3.96 1.13
C ARG A 92 -3.86 -4.08 0.72
N GLY A 93 -4.66 -4.82 1.46
CA GLY A 93 -6.04 -5.03 1.07
C GLY A 93 -6.97 -5.49 2.19
N LEU A 94 -8.27 -5.47 1.87
CA LEU A 94 -9.35 -5.93 2.71
C LEU A 94 -9.82 -7.30 2.23
N VAL A 95 -10.01 -8.23 3.17
CA VAL A 95 -10.57 -9.54 2.87
C VAL A 95 -12.08 -9.36 2.67
N THR A 96 -12.57 -9.75 1.50
CA THR A 96 -13.99 -9.63 1.12
C THR A 96 -14.47 -10.93 0.50
N LEU A 97 -15.80 -11.06 0.37
CA LEU A 97 -16.43 -12.18 -0.30
C LEU A 97 -17.17 -11.67 -1.53
N TYR A 98 -16.92 -12.26 -2.69
CA TYR A 98 -17.74 -12.02 -3.87
C TYR A 98 -19.07 -12.78 -3.75
N GLU A 99 -20.08 -12.12 -3.18
CA GLU A 99 -21.36 -12.73 -2.79
C GLU A 99 -22.03 -13.60 -3.86
N PRO A 100 -22.06 -13.22 -5.16
CA PRO A 100 -22.74 -14.02 -6.19
C PRO A 100 -22.10 -15.39 -6.41
N ARG A 101 -20.81 -15.56 -6.13
CA ARG A 101 -20.10 -16.84 -6.31
C ARG A 101 -19.61 -17.46 -4.99
N GLY A 102 -19.74 -16.74 -3.87
CA GLY A 102 -19.19 -17.18 -2.59
C GLY A 102 -17.66 -17.33 -2.61
N GLU A 103 -16.97 -16.59 -3.48
CA GLU A 103 -15.51 -16.66 -3.59
C GLU A 103 -14.85 -15.64 -2.67
N LEU A 104 -13.84 -16.08 -1.90
CA LEU A 104 -12.98 -15.18 -1.14
C LEU A 104 -12.07 -14.39 -2.08
N GLN A 105 -11.91 -13.11 -1.80
CA GLN A 105 -11.02 -12.25 -2.56
C GLN A 105 -10.43 -11.14 -1.68
N LEU A 106 -9.28 -10.65 -2.09
CA LEU A 106 -8.62 -9.50 -1.50
C LEU A 106 -8.88 -8.25 -2.34
N GLY A 107 -9.59 -7.28 -1.78
CA GLY A 107 -9.73 -5.95 -2.36
C GLY A 107 -8.45 -5.15 -2.12
N VAL A 108 -7.64 -4.98 -3.17
CA VAL A 108 -6.30 -4.38 -3.09
C VAL A 108 -6.41 -2.85 -3.16
N GLU A 109 -5.88 -2.20 -2.13
CA GLU A 109 -5.81 -0.75 -1.98
C GLU A 109 -4.44 -0.19 -2.40
N ALA A 110 -3.36 -0.95 -2.18
CA ALA A 110 -2.01 -0.56 -2.56
C ALA A 110 -1.15 -1.79 -2.91
N VAL A 111 -0.15 -1.59 -3.76
CA VAL A 111 0.84 -2.63 -4.11
C VAL A 111 2.25 -2.06 -3.99
N ARG A 112 3.18 -2.87 -3.48
CA ARG A 112 4.61 -2.52 -3.41
C ARG A 112 5.48 -3.73 -3.72
N ARG A 113 6.73 -3.50 -4.10
CA ARG A 113 7.69 -4.60 -4.32
C ARG A 113 8.09 -5.20 -2.97
N THR A 114 8.28 -6.52 -2.93
CA THR A 114 8.74 -7.20 -1.71
C THR A 114 10.04 -6.59 -1.23
N GLY A 115 10.16 -6.33 0.08
CA GLY A 115 11.36 -5.74 0.68
C GLY A 115 11.36 -4.22 0.81
N GLN A 116 10.53 -3.48 0.05
CA GLN A 116 10.26 -2.06 0.36
C GLN A 116 9.64 -1.91 1.76
N GLY A 117 8.88 -2.90 2.23
CA GLY A 117 8.33 -2.92 3.59
C GLY A 117 9.39 -2.91 4.67
N ARG A 118 10.46 -3.69 4.52
CA ARG A 118 11.59 -3.71 5.48
C ARG A 118 12.32 -2.37 5.51
N LEU A 119 12.54 -1.76 4.34
CA LEU A 119 13.16 -0.43 4.25
C LEU A 119 12.29 0.63 4.93
N TYR A 120 10.98 0.58 4.72
CA TYR A 120 10.04 1.50 5.36
C TYR A 120 9.97 1.30 6.88
N GLU A 121 9.94 0.05 7.34
CA GLU A 121 10.00 -0.26 8.77
C GLU A 121 11.31 0.21 9.41
N ALA A 122 12.45 -0.02 8.76
CA ALA A 122 13.74 0.47 9.20
C ALA A 122 13.79 2.01 9.25
N PHE A 123 13.21 2.68 8.24
CA PHE A 123 13.05 4.12 8.21
C PHE A 123 12.22 4.62 9.39
N LEU A 124 11.05 4.01 9.66
CA LEU A 124 10.20 4.40 10.80
C LEU A 124 10.91 4.21 12.14
N LYS A 125 11.61 3.09 12.34
CA LYS A 125 12.41 2.85 13.55
C LYS A 125 13.52 3.90 13.72
N LEU A 126 14.24 4.21 12.64
CA LEU A 126 15.29 5.22 12.67
C LEU A 126 14.72 6.61 12.94
N LYS A 127 13.62 6.99 12.29
CA LYS A 127 12.93 8.25 12.51
C LYS A 127 12.50 8.39 13.97
N ALA A 128 11.84 7.39 14.54
CA ALA A 128 11.41 7.39 15.94
C ALA A 128 12.60 7.51 16.91
N LYS A 129 13.71 6.82 16.63
CA LYS A 129 14.96 6.95 17.40
C LYS A 129 15.51 8.38 17.36
N LEU A 130 15.66 8.95 16.16
CA LEU A 130 16.19 10.31 15.99
C LEU A 130 15.24 11.38 16.56
N GLU A 131 13.92 11.14 16.51
CA GLU A 131 12.91 11.97 17.19
C GLU A 131 13.06 11.90 18.71
N ALA A 132 13.26 10.71 19.28
CA ALA A 132 13.50 10.53 20.72
C ALA A 132 14.83 11.16 21.18
N GLU A 133 15.87 11.17 20.35
CA GLU A 133 17.11 11.90 20.58
C GLU A 133 16.94 13.43 20.45
N GLY A 134 15.74 13.91 20.13
CA GLY A 134 15.42 15.33 20.00
C GLY A 134 16.16 16.00 18.85
N LEU A 135 16.62 15.27 17.84
CA LEU A 135 17.38 15.84 16.71
C LEU A 135 16.49 16.69 15.79
N PHE A 136 15.18 16.50 15.85
CA PHE A 136 14.20 17.29 15.09
C PHE A 136 13.47 18.36 15.92
N ALA A 137 13.84 18.52 17.20
CA ALA A 137 13.25 19.49 18.12
C ALA A 137 13.32 20.91 17.53
N ALA A 138 12.18 21.61 17.49
CA ALA A 138 12.09 22.94 16.89
C ALA A 138 12.96 23.95 17.64
N GLU A 139 13.11 23.78 18.95
CA GLU A 139 13.91 24.60 19.86
C GLU A 139 15.41 24.52 19.54
N ARG A 140 15.88 23.44 18.88
CA ARG A 140 17.27 23.29 18.43
C ARG A 140 17.51 23.91 17.06
N LYS A 141 16.46 24.27 16.32
CA LYS A 141 16.62 24.88 14.99
C LYS A 141 17.13 26.30 15.15
N ARG A 142 18.25 26.58 14.48
CA ARG A 142 18.84 27.93 14.43
C ARG A 142 18.19 28.71 13.29
N PRO A 143 17.94 30.02 13.46
CA PRO A 143 17.48 30.86 12.36
C PRO A 143 18.52 30.84 11.24
N LEU A 144 18.04 30.77 9.99
CA LEU A 144 18.91 30.79 8.83
C LEU A 144 19.58 32.17 8.72
N PRO A 145 20.90 32.23 8.53
CA PRO A 145 21.58 33.50 8.33
C PRO A 145 21.15 34.12 6.99
N HIS A 146 20.92 35.43 6.97
CA HIS A 146 20.60 36.16 5.73
C HIS A 146 21.72 36.08 4.70
N HIS A 147 22.99 36.03 5.16
CA HIS A 147 24.18 35.92 4.32
C HIS A 147 25.07 34.77 4.82
N PRO A 148 24.89 33.54 4.30
CA PRO A 148 25.71 32.40 4.70
C PRO A 148 27.17 32.60 4.29
N ARG A 149 28.10 32.39 5.23
CA ARG A 149 29.54 32.47 4.97
C ARG A 149 30.09 31.24 4.25
N ALA A 150 29.39 30.13 4.32
CA ALA A 150 29.67 28.88 3.62
C ALA A 150 28.41 28.02 3.61
N ILE A 151 28.30 27.10 2.64
CA ILE A 151 27.20 26.13 2.53
C ILE A 151 27.80 24.72 2.58
N GLY A 152 27.36 23.92 3.54
CA GLY A 152 27.68 22.49 3.60
C GLY A 152 26.63 21.65 2.87
N ILE A 153 27.06 20.74 2.00
CA ILE A 153 26.18 19.83 1.25
C ILE A 153 26.48 18.40 1.70
N VAL A 154 25.52 17.78 2.38
CA VAL A 154 25.62 16.36 2.76
C VAL A 154 24.78 15.53 1.78
N THR A 155 25.45 14.84 0.86
CA THR A 155 24.81 13.95 -0.13
C THR A 155 25.80 12.90 -0.64
N SER A 156 25.36 11.96 -1.47
CA SER A 156 26.27 11.05 -2.17
C SER A 156 27.09 11.81 -3.22
N LEU A 157 28.42 11.62 -3.23
CA LEU A 157 29.34 12.23 -4.20
C LEU A 157 28.99 11.91 -5.65
N GLN A 158 28.28 10.81 -5.89
CA GLN A 158 27.89 10.35 -7.22
C GLN A 158 26.49 10.83 -7.63
N ALA A 159 25.73 11.47 -6.74
CA ALA A 159 24.36 11.88 -7.01
C ALA A 159 24.30 13.02 -8.03
N ALA A 160 23.41 12.90 -9.03
CA ALA A 160 23.17 13.96 -10.01
C ALA A 160 22.76 15.29 -9.35
N ALA A 161 22.02 15.22 -8.23
CA ALA A 161 21.61 16.37 -7.44
C ALA A 161 22.80 17.22 -6.92
N LEU A 162 23.96 16.60 -6.65
CA LEU A 162 25.14 17.35 -6.21
C LEU A 162 25.62 18.30 -7.32
N ARG A 163 25.65 17.83 -8.57
CA ARG A 163 26.04 18.65 -9.72
C ARG A 163 25.08 19.80 -9.95
N ASP A 164 23.78 19.56 -9.81
CA ASP A 164 22.76 20.61 -9.99
C ASP A 164 22.89 21.71 -8.93
N VAL A 165 23.07 21.33 -7.66
CA VAL A 165 23.27 22.29 -6.57
C VAL A 165 24.55 23.08 -6.76
N LEU A 166 25.67 22.41 -7.07
CA LEU A 166 26.96 23.08 -7.31
C LEU A 166 26.88 24.04 -8.50
N THR A 167 26.31 23.61 -9.62
CA THR A 167 26.15 24.47 -10.82
C THR A 167 25.27 25.68 -10.53
N THR A 168 24.18 25.48 -9.78
CA THR A 168 23.26 26.55 -9.40
C THR A 168 23.93 27.56 -8.46
N LEU A 169 24.67 27.08 -7.45
CA LEU A 169 25.40 27.92 -6.50
C LEU A 169 26.53 28.69 -7.18
N SER A 170 27.31 28.04 -8.05
CA SER A 170 28.36 28.72 -8.82
C SER A 170 27.82 29.84 -9.70
N ARG A 171 26.60 29.70 -10.24
CA ARG A 171 25.98 30.74 -11.07
C ARG A 171 25.34 31.87 -10.24
N ARG A 172 24.66 31.54 -9.15
CA ARG A 172 23.83 32.50 -8.39
C ARG A 172 24.55 33.13 -7.19
N ALA A 173 25.50 32.42 -6.59
CA ALA A 173 26.23 32.84 -5.40
C ALA A 173 27.68 32.33 -5.41
N PRO A 174 28.49 32.67 -6.43
CA PRO A 174 29.87 32.17 -6.57
C PRO A 174 30.80 32.58 -5.41
N HIS A 175 30.43 33.63 -4.67
CA HIS A 175 31.18 34.14 -3.54
C HIS A 175 30.99 33.33 -2.25
N VAL A 176 30.05 32.37 -2.22
CA VAL A 176 29.80 31.54 -1.05
C VAL A 176 30.57 30.22 -1.20
N PRO A 177 31.58 29.95 -0.35
CA PRO A 177 32.28 28.68 -0.31
C PRO A 177 31.32 27.51 -0.08
N VAL A 178 31.50 26.45 -0.87
CA VAL A 178 30.74 25.20 -0.72
C VAL A 178 31.65 24.12 -0.15
N ILE A 179 31.17 23.44 0.87
CA ILE A 179 31.83 22.31 1.52
C ILE A 179 31.00 21.06 1.22
N VAL A 180 31.63 20.02 0.69
CA VAL A 180 31.00 18.72 0.37
C VAL A 180 31.61 17.66 1.27
#